data_AF-A0AAD9JAK4-F1
#
_entry.id   AF-A0AAD9JAK4-F1
#
_cell.length_a   1.000
_cell.length_b   1.000
_cell.length_c   1.000
_cell.angle_alpha   90.00
_cell.angle_beta   90.00
_cell.angle_gamma   90.00
#
_symmetry.space_group_name_H-M   'P 1'
#
loop_
_entity.id
_entity.type
_entity.pdbx_description
1 polymer ?
#
loop_
_entity_poly.entity_id
_entity_poly.type
_entity_poly.pdbx_seq_one_letter_code
_entity_poly.pdbx_strand_id
1 'polypeptide(L)' 'MELPSLRYRRECGDMLQTYNILHGLEDMPPDSLFHLAVEDTNGGHIMKLKKPRCRTALRQHLFSLRVIEKWNSLPE' A
#
# COMPACT_ATOMS: atom_id res chain seq x y z
N MET A 1 28.16 -5.29 6.54
CA MET A 1 26.90 -4.63 6.16
C MET A 1 26.16 -4.31 7.43
N GLU A 2 25.82 -3.03 7.65
CA GLU A 2 24.97 -2.64 8.78
C GLU A 2 23.50 -2.94 8.47
N LEU A 3 22.74 -3.33 9.49
CA LEU A 3 21.32 -3.61 9.33
C LEU A 3 20.55 -2.30 9.16
N PRO A 4 19.67 -2.17 8.15
CA PRO A 4 18.84 -0.99 8.02
C PRO A 4 17.86 -0.86 9.19
N SER A 5 17.40 0.37 9.42
CA SER A 5 16.49 0.68 10.51
C SER A 5 15.21 -0.18 10.47
N LEU A 6 14.61 -0.41 11.64
CA LEU A 6 13.35 -1.16 11.74
C LEU A 6 12.24 -0.52 10.90
N ARG A 7 12.19 0.81 10.86
CA ARG A 7 11.23 1.56 10.06
C ARG A 7 11.40 1.26 8.57
N TYR A 8 12.63 1.33 8.07
CA TYR A 8 12.92 1.05 6.66
C TYR A 8 12.53 -0.39 6.28
N ARG A 9 12.93 -1.37 7.11
CA ARG A 9 12.58 -2.78 6.87
C ARG A 9 11.07 -3.02 6.87
N ARG A 10 10.32 -2.35 7.76
CA ARG A 10 8.86 -2.41 7.77
C ARG A 10 8.27 -1.81 6.50
N GLU A 11 8.75 -0.64 6.07
CA GLU A 11 8.28 0.00 4.84
C GLU A 11 8.54 -0.89 3.61
N CYS A 12 9.70 -1.53 3.52
CA CYS A 12 9.98 -2.51 2.45
C CYS A 12 9.04 -3.71 2.51
N GLY A 13 8.82 -4.29 3.69
CA GLY A 13 7.91 -5.41 3.88
C GLY A 13 6.46 -5.06 3.53
N ASP A 14 6.00 -3.88 3.94
CA ASP A 14 4.65 -3.39 3.63
C ASP A 14 4.44 -3.27 2.11
N MET A 15 5.43 -2.73 1.39
CA MET A 15 5.38 -2.58 -0.07
C MET A 15 5.37 -3.94 -0.78
N LEU A 16 6.22 -4.88 -0.35
CA LEU A 16 6.26 -6.23 -0.90
C LEU A 16 4.95 -6.98 -0.65
N GLN A 17 4.40 -6.87 0.55
CA GLN A 17 3.11 -7.48 0.89
C GLN A 17 1.98 -6.92 0.04
N THR A 18 1.96 -5.59 -0.18
CA THR A 18 0.98 -4.95 -1.07
C THR A 18 1.09 -5.47 -2.50
N TYR A 19 2.31 -5.63 -3.02
CA TYR A 19 2.55 -6.22 -4.33
C TYR A 19 1.98 -7.64 -4.41
N ASN A 20 2.33 -8.51 -3.45
CA ASN A 20 1.87 -9.90 -3.44
C ASN A 20 0.33 -9.99 -3.40
N ILE A 21 -0.32 -9.19 -2.54
CA ILE A 21 -1.79 -9.16 -2.43
C ILE A 21 -2.40 -8.72 -3.76
N LEU A 22 -1.96 -7.61 -4.35
CA LEU A 22 -2.57 -7.07 -5.57
C LEU A 22 -2.35 -7.95 -6.81
N HIS A 23 -1.30 -8.77 -6.82
CA HIS A 23 -1.01 -9.71 -7.90
C HIS A 23 -1.56 -11.12 -7.65
N GLY A 24 -2.31 -11.34 -6.57
CA GLY A 24 -2.89 -12.66 -6.26
C GLY A 24 -1.85 -13.72 -5.88
N LEU A 25 -0.70 -13.29 -5.36
CA LEU A 25 0.35 -14.16 -4.85
C LEU A 25 0.12 -14.59 -3.39
N GLU A 26 -0.93 -14.06 -2.77
CA GLU A 26 -1.42 -14.44 -1.44
C GLU A 26 -2.77 -15.17 -1.57
N ASP A 27 -3.05 -16.09 -0.64
CA ASP A 27 -4.34 -16.77 -0.52
C ASP A 27 -5.40 -15.85 0.12
N MET A 28 -5.57 -14.66 -0.46
CA MET A 28 -6.51 -13.64 -0.01
C MET A 28 -6.93 -12.77 -1.19
N PRO A 29 -8.24 -12.49 -1.35
CA PRO A 29 -8.69 -11.60 -2.40
C PRO A 29 -8.19 -10.17 -2.14
N PRO A 30 -7.63 -9.47 -3.15
CA PRO A 30 -7.12 -8.10 -2.99
C PRO A 30 -8.16 -7.13 -2.41
N ASP A 31 -9.41 -7.31 -2.84
CA ASP A 31 -10.56 -6.48 -2.47
C ASP A 31 -10.93 -6.54 -0.97
N SER A 32 -10.36 -7.49 -0.23
CA SER A 32 -10.55 -7.60 1.23
C SER A 32 -9.82 -6.49 2.01
N LEU A 33 -8.71 -5.98 1.48
CA LEU A 33 -7.88 -4.98 2.14
C LEU A 33 -7.78 -3.68 1.35
N PHE A 34 -7.80 -3.76 0.03
CA PHE A 34 -7.53 -2.65 -0.86
C PHE A 34 -8.63 -2.48 -1.89
N HIS A 35 -8.83 -1.25 -2.32
CA HIS A 35 -9.68 -0.95 -3.46
C HIS A 35 -8.87 -0.09 -4.43
N LEU A 36 -8.90 -0.44 -5.71
CA LEU A 36 -8.28 0.40 -6.74
C LEU A 36 -8.95 1.77 -6.76
N ALA A 37 -8.16 2.81 -7.00
CA ALA A 37 -8.69 4.13 -7.28
C ALA A 37 -9.41 4.09 -8.64
N VAL A 38 -10.69 4.50 -8.66
CA VAL A 38 -11.45 4.60 -9.91
C VAL A 38 -10.92 5.82 -10.67
N GLU A 39 -10.33 5.57 -11.84
CA GLU A 39 -9.92 6.56 -12.86
C GLU A 39 -9.33 7.87 -12.29
N ASP A 40 -8.06 7.84 -11.89
CA ASP A 40 -7.30 9.07 -11.67
C ASP A 40 -6.71 9.51 -13.00
N THR A 41 -7.41 10.39 -13.72
CA THR A 41 -6.98 11.07 -14.96
C THR A 41 -5.70 11.90 -14.82
N ASN A 42 -5.12 11.99 -13.61
CA ASN A 42 -3.99 12.83 -13.28
C ASN A 42 -2.80 11.97 -12.81
N GLY A 43 -2.07 11.40 -13.78
CA GLY A 43 -0.69 10.93 -13.65
C GLY A 43 -0.39 9.87 -12.58
N GLY A 44 -0.08 8.65 -13.01
CA GLY A 44 0.47 7.58 -12.17
C GLY A 44 0.02 6.20 -12.62
N HIS A 45 0.57 5.16 -12.00
CA HIS A 45 0.35 3.77 -12.42
C HIS A 45 -1.09 3.27 -12.21
N ILE A 46 -1.48 2.28 -13.03
CA ILE A 46 -2.83 1.70 -13.07
C ILE A 46 -3.28 1.00 -11.78
N MET A 47 -2.33 0.64 -10.91
CA MET A 47 -2.58 -0.10 -9.65
C MET A 47 -2.70 0.83 -8.44
N LYS A 48 -3.02 2.11 -8.62
CA LYS A 48 -3.22 3.04 -7.51
C LYS A 48 -4.36 2.58 -6.60
N LEU A 49 -4.18 2.78 -5.30
CA LEU A 49 -5.12 2.41 -4.26
C LEU A 49 -5.92 3.61 -3.77
N LYS A 50 -7.22 3.44 -3.58
CA LYS A 50 -8.08 4.44 -2.96
C LYS A 50 -7.72 4.57 -1.47
N LYS A 51 -7.29 5.75 -1.02
CA LYS A 51 -7.04 6.05 0.40
C LYS A 51 -8.35 6.39 1.13
N PRO A 52 -8.87 5.52 2.02
CA PRO A 52 -10.03 5.84 2.84
C PRO A 52 -9.72 6.95 3.85
N ARG A 53 -10.72 7.80 4.14
CA ARG A 53 -10.62 8.75 5.26
C ARG A 53 -10.58 7.99 6.58
N CYS A 54 -9.73 8.44 7.50
CA CYS A 54 -9.62 7.90 8.85
C CYS A 54 -9.35 9.04 9.85
N ARG A 55 -9.98 8.96 11.04
CA ARG A 55 -9.92 10.03 12.06
C ARG A 55 -8.89 9.79 13.15
N THR A 56 -8.53 8.53 13.39
CA THR A 56 -7.68 8.13 14.52
C THR A 56 -6.28 7.75 14.04
N ALA A 57 -5.25 8.15 14.80
CA ALA A 57 -3.86 7.76 14.54
C ALA A 57 -3.68 6.23 14.50
N LEU A 58 -4.35 5.48 15.39
CA LEU A 58 -4.30 4.02 15.41
C LEU A 58 -4.67 3.42 14.05
N ARG A 59 -5.82 3.83 13.50
CA ARG A 59 -6.28 3.40 12.17
C ARG A 59 -5.31 3.86 11.07
N GLN A 60 -4.80 5.10 11.13
CA GLN A 60 -3.82 5.62 10.15
C GLN A 60 -2.54 4.76 10.09
N HIS A 61 -2.12 4.19 11.21
CA HIS A 61 -0.92 3.35 11.29
C HIS A 61 -1.16 1.87 10.99
N LEU A 62 -2.39 1.45 10.67
CA LEU A 62 -2.64 0.09 10.16
C LEU A 62 -1.97 -0.11 8.80
N PHE A 63 -1.54 -1.35 8.54
CA PHE A 63 -0.88 -1.75 7.30
C PHE A 63 -1.66 -1.27 6.06
N SER A 64 -2.95 -1.61 5.98
CA SER A 64 -3.83 -1.32 4.85
C SER A 64 -4.05 0.18 4.58
N LEU A 65 -3.63 1.08 5.47
CA LEU A 65 -3.76 2.53 5.29
C LEU A 65 -2.42 3.23 5.12
N ARG A 66 -1.41 2.86 5.94
CA ARG A 66 -0.10 3.52 5.89
C ARG A 66 0.65 3.23 4.59
N VAL A 67 0.44 2.06 3.99
CA VAL A 67 1.15 1.65 2.79
C VAL A 67 0.67 2.38 1.53
N ILE A 68 -0.61 2.80 1.53
CA ILE A 68 -1.27 3.40 0.35
C ILE A 68 -0.51 4.61 -0.18
N GLU A 69 0.00 5.47 0.70
CA GLU A 69 0.67 6.70 0.28
C GLU A 69 2.01 6.42 -0.41
N LYS A 70 2.78 5.46 0.13
CA LYS A 70 4.04 5.04 -0.48
C LYS A 70 3.78 4.30 -1.79
N TRP A 71 2.78 3.42 -1.81
CA TRP A 71 2.36 2.69 -3.01
C TRP A 71 1.95 3.62 -4.15
N ASN A 72 1.05 4.56 -3.88
CA ASN A 72 0.56 5.50 -4.90
C ASN A 72 1.62 6.51 -5.37
N SER A 73 2.76 6.62 -4.68
CA SER A 73 3.89 7.48 -5.08
C SER A 73 4.84 6.81 -6.08
N LEU A 74 4.61 5.54 -6.41
CA LEU A 74 5.40 4.83 -7.41
C LEU A 74 5.20 5.45 -8.82
N PRO A 75 6.25 5.45 -9.65
CA PRO A 75 6.11 5.81 -11.07
C PRO A 75 5.29 4.76 -11.83
N GLU A 76 4.94 5.08 -13.08
CA GLU A 76 4.44 4.09 -14.06
C GLU A 76 5.46 2.99 -14.35
#